data_AF-A0A1V5BTE8-F1
#
_entry.id   AF-A0A1V5BTE8-F1
#
_cell.length_a   1.000
_cell.length_b   1.000
_cell.length_c   1.000
_cell.angle_alpha   90.00
_cell.angle_beta   90.00
_cell.angle_gamma   90.00
#
_symmetry.space_group_name_H-M   'P 1'
#
loop_
_entity.id
_entity.type
_entity.pdbx_description
1 polymer ?
#
loop_
_entity_poly.entity_id
_entity_poly.type
_entity_poly.pdbx_seq_one_letter_code
_entity_poly.pdbx_strand_id
1 'polypeptide(L)'
;MNWLDLYHSTGKTLKQLNINEILETNKESIKYGLILTAAEAQELIEARNRAVRNHGRVELGIEAVKKIIAAFCTSPYINTDDYALTLYELVEIFYYMKSETEDKIGDDELISLMEEFFNHSSRGSVELLKNRELALFADNFKRASR
;
A
#
# COMPACT_ATOMS: atom_id res chain seq x y z
N MET A 1 -14.74 34.34 -8.66
CA MET A 1 -14.34 32.98 -8.24
C MET A 1 -13.56 33.10 -6.93
N ASN A 2 -14.01 32.46 -5.87
CA ASN A 2 -13.31 32.44 -4.57
C ASN A 2 -12.19 31.38 -4.59
N TRP A 3 -11.05 31.67 -3.99
CA TRP A 3 -9.91 30.74 -3.91
C TRP A 3 -10.22 29.51 -3.05
N LEU A 4 -11.09 29.64 -2.05
CA LEU A 4 -11.58 28.51 -1.24
C LEU A 4 -12.40 27.53 -2.10
N ASP A 5 -13.28 28.04 -2.96
CA ASP A 5 -14.09 27.20 -3.86
C ASP A 5 -13.21 26.44 -4.85
N LEU A 6 -12.17 27.10 -5.36
CA LEU A 6 -11.19 26.47 -6.25
C LEU A 6 -10.44 25.34 -5.53
N TYR A 7 -9.97 25.59 -4.31
CA TYR A 7 -9.22 24.60 -3.51
C TYR A 7 -10.07 23.39 -3.09
N HIS A 8 -11.31 23.62 -2.68
CA HIS A 8 -12.25 22.53 -2.38
C HIS A 8 -12.60 21.72 -3.63
N SER A 9 -12.78 22.38 -4.77
CA SER A 9 -13.07 21.73 -6.05
C SER A 9 -11.89 20.89 -6.56
N THR A 10 -10.66 21.42 -6.49
CA THR A 10 -9.45 20.70 -6.90
C THR A 10 -9.19 19.49 -6.00
N GLY A 11 -9.35 19.63 -4.68
CA GLY A 11 -9.21 18.52 -3.73
C GLY A 11 -10.23 17.39 -3.98
N LYS A 12 -11.50 17.75 -4.25
CA LYS A 12 -12.54 16.77 -4.60
C LYS A 12 -12.23 16.06 -5.92
N THR A 13 -11.76 16.80 -6.92
CA THR A 13 -11.40 16.25 -8.23
C THR A 13 -10.23 15.28 -8.13
N LEU A 14 -9.18 15.64 -7.38
CA LEU A 14 -8.02 14.77 -7.16
C LEU A 14 -8.40 13.49 -6.41
N LYS A 15 -9.27 13.58 -5.40
CA LYS A 15 -9.79 12.39 -4.71
C LYS A 15 -10.50 11.44 -5.68
N GLN A 16 -11.36 11.96 -6.56
CA GLN A 16 -12.07 11.14 -7.54
C GLN A 16 -11.13 10.51 -8.57
N LEU A 17 -10.11 11.25 -9.04
CA LEU A 17 -9.09 10.72 -9.94
C LEU A 17 -8.33 9.55 -9.30
N ASN A 18 -7.90 9.71 -8.04
CA ASN A 18 -7.21 8.65 -7.32
C ASN A 18 -8.10 7.41 -7.13
N ILE A 19 -9.38 7.58 -6.80
CA ILE A 19 -10.33 6.45 -6.68
C ILE A 19 -10.43 5.72 -8.03
N ASN A 20 -10.59 6.46 -9.12
CA ASN A 20 -10.69 5.86 -10.45
C ASN A 20 -9.41 5.10 -10.81
N GLU A 21 -8.22 5.66 -10.55
CA GLU A 21 -6.96 4.97 -10.81
C GLU A 21 -6.79 3.68 -10.00
N ILE A 22 -7.29 3.62 -8.75
CA ILE A 22 -7.33 2.37 -7.99
C ILE A 22 -8.31 1.39 -8.62
N LEU A 23 -9.51 1.83 -9.00
CA LEU A 23 -10.50 0.95 -9.64
C LEU A 23 -10.02 0.39 -10.99
N GLU A 24 -9.16 1.12 -11.71
CA GLU A 24 -8.55 0.64 -12.95
C GLU A 24 -7.67 -0.60 -12.74
N THR A 25 -7.12 -0.80 -11.53
CA THR A 25 -6.35 -2.01 -11.20
C THR A 25 -7.21 -3.29 -11.24
N ASN A 26 -8.53 -3.16 -11.08
CA ASN A 26 -9.47 -4.28 -11.21
C ASN A 26 -9.41 -4.97 -12.58
N LYS A 27 -8.96 -4.26 -13.63
CA LYS A 27 -8.77 -4.85 -14.97
C LYS A 27 -7.81 -6.03 -14.95
N GLU A 28 -6.83 -6.02 -14.06
CA GLU A 28 -5.88 -7.11 -13.87
C GLU A 28 -6.33 -8.07 -12.77
N SER A 29 -6.70 -7.55 -11.59
CA SER A 29 -6.98 -8.39 -10.42
C SER A 29 -8.23 -9.27 -10.58
N ILE A 30 -9.17 -8.89 -11.45
CA ILE A 30 -10.37 -9.69 -11.75
C ILE A 30 -10.03 -11.08 -12.31
N LYS A 31 -8.85 -11.25 -12.95
CA LYS A 31 -8.39 -12.57 -13.44
C LYS A 31 -8.18 -13.57 -12.30
N TYR A 32 -7.99 -13.06 -11.07
CA TYR A 32 -7.83 -13.83 -9.85
C TYR A 32 -9.09 -13.79 -8.96
N GLY A 33 -10.20 -13.23 -9.46
CA GLY A 33 -11.46 -13.10 -8.69
C GLY A 33 -11.47 -11.94 -7.69
N LEU A 34 -10.49 -11.04 -7.77
CA LEU A 34 -10.31 -9.95 -6.81
C LEU A 34 -10.77 -8.62 -7.43
N ILE A 35 -11.79 -7.98 -6.82
CA ILE A 35 -12.38 -6.73 -7.31
C ILE A 35 -12.57 -5.78 -6.14
N LEU A 36 -12.00 -4.58 -6.23
CA LEU A 36 -12.26 -3.48 -5.30
C LEU A 36 -13.51 -2.69 -5.71
N THR A 37 -14.32 -2.35 -4.73
CA THR A 37 -15.40 -1.37 -4.86
C THR A 37 -14.87 0.06 -4.73
N ALA A 38 -15.68 1.04 -5.13
CA ALA A 38 -15.32 2.45 -4.98
C ALA A 38 -15.13 2.86 -3.50
N ALA A 39 -15.88 2.24 -2.59
CA ALA A 39 -15.75 2.46 -1.15
C ALA A 39 -14.41 1.92 -0.63
N GLU A 40 -14.05 0.70 -1.01
CA GLU A 40 -12.77 0.10 -0.61
C GLU A 40 -11.57 0.85 -1.19
N ALA A 41 -11.66 1.30 -2.44
CA ALA A 41 -10.66 2.14 -3.08
C ALA A 41 -10.49 3.48 -2.33
N GLN A 42 -11.60 4.09 -1.88
CA GLN A 42 -11.54 5.29 -1.07
C GLN A 42 -10.84 5.03 0.27
N GLU A 43 -11.19 3.94 0.96
CA GLU A 43 -10.54 3.56 2.21
C GLU A 43 -9.03 3.32 2.02
N LEU A 44 -8.60 2.85 0.84
CA LEU A 44 -7.18 2.55 0.56
C LEU A 44 -6.39 3.85 0.47
N ILE A 45 -6.98 4.85 -0.19
CA ILE A 45 -6.43 6.19 -0.26
C ILE A 45 -6.39 6.82 1.14
N GLU A 46 -7.39 6.59 1.98
CA GLU A 46 -7.41 7.10 3.35
C GLU A 46 -6.35 6.43 4.23
N ALA A 47 -6.16 5.11 4.13
CA ALA A 47 -5.10 4.37 4.79
C ALA A 47 -3.71 4.89 4.37
N ARG A 48 -3.48 5.03 3.05
CA ARG A 48 -2.27 5.65 2.51
C ARG A 48 -2.03 7.04 3.09
N ASN A 49 -3.04 7.89 3.09
CA ASN A 49 -2.94 9.26 3.59
C ASN A 49 -2.63 9.30 5.09
N ARG A 50 -3.18 8.38 5.89
CA ARG A 50 -2.83 8.23 7.32
C ARG A 50 -1.39 7.80 7.48
N ALA A 51 -0.95 6.76 6.77
CA ALA A 51 0.40 6.24 6.86
C ALA A 51 1.45 7.29 6.49
N VAL A 52 1.30 7.96 5.34
CA VAL A 52 2.17 9.06 4.90
C VAL A 52 2.28 10.15 5.97
N ARG A 53 1.14 10.60 6.54
CA ARG A 53 1.14 11.63 7.61
C ARG A 53 1.81 11.16 8.89
N ASN A 54 1.50 9.94 9.36
CA ASN A 54 2.05 9.38 10.59
C ASN A 54 3.58 9.24 10.52
N HIS A 55 4.10 9.05 9.31
CA HIS A 55 5.52 8.93 9.03
C HIS A 55 6.20 10.25 8.63
N GLY A 56 5.49 11.39 8.73
CA GLY A 56 6.06 12.72 8.45
C GLY A 56 6.36 12.98 6.98
N ARG A 57 5.75 12.22 6.07
CA ARG A 57 5.99 12.28 4.62
C ARG A 57 5.00 13.22 3.93
N VAL A 58 5.41 13.80 2.81
CA VAL A 58 4.53 14.58 1.91
C VAL A 58 4.53 13.91 0.54
N GLU A 59 3.58 13.00 0.34
CA GLU A 59 3.41 12.28 -0.93
C GLU A 59 2.00 12.51 -1.48
N LEU A 60 1.89 12.89 -2.76
CA LEU A 60 0.59 13.22 -3.37
C LEU A 60 0.03 12.09 -4.25
N GLY A 61 0.89 11.30 -4.91
CA GLY A 61 0.50 10.22 -5.80
C GLY A 61 0.05 8.94 -5.09
N ILE A 62 -0.64 8.06 -5.82
CA ILE A 62 -1.08 6.73 -5.36
C ILE A 62 -0.30 5.57 -5.99
N GLU A 63 0.86 5.87 -6.60
CA GLU A 63 1.63 4.90 -7.39
C GLU A 63 2.06 3.69 -6.56
N ALA A 64 2.55 3.91 -5.33
CA ALA A 64 2.89 2.83 -4.41
C ALA A 64 1.71 1.90 -4.12
N VAL A 65 0.49 2.45 -3.97
CA VAL A 65 -0.72 1.65 -3.73
C VAL A 65 -1.03 0.78 -4.94
N LYS A 66 -0.94 1.31 -6.17
CA LYS A 66 -1.16 0.53 -7.40
C LYS A 66 -0.13 -0.58 -7.56
N LYS A 67 1.13 -0.32 -7.21
CA LYS A 67 2.21 -1.33 -7.23
C LYS A 67 1.97 -2.43 -6.19
N ILE A 68 1.55 -2.08 -4.98
CA ILE A 68 1.15 -3.07 -3.96
C ILE A 68 -0.02 -3.91 -4.47
N ILE A 69 -1.05 -3.29 -5.04
CA ILE A 69 -2.19 -4.03 -5.61
C ILE A 69 -1.71 -5.01 -6.68
N ALA A 70 -0.86 -4.57 -7.61
CA ALA A 70 -0.37 -5.39 -8.71
C ALA A 70 0.50 -6.58 -8.24
N ALA A 71 1.35 -6.38 -7.23
CA ALA A 71 2.16 -7.46 -6.67
C ALA A 71 1.27 -8.50 -5.95
N PHE A 72 0.41 -8.04 -5.05
CA PHE A 72 -0.32 -8.92 -4.15
C PHE A 72 -1.57 -9.56 -4.77
N CYS A 73 -2.15 -9.02 -5.85
CA CYS A 73 -3.33 -9.63 -6.48
C CYS A 73 -3.08 -11.01 -7.09
N THR A 74 -1.81 -11.42 -7.24
CA THR A 74 -1.42 -12.75 -7.71
C THR A 74 -1.17 -13.74 -6.57
N SER A 75 -1.21 -13.28 -5.31
CA SER A 75 -0.94 -14.11 -4.13
C SER A 75 -1.99 -15.22 -3.98
N PRO A 76 -1.57 -16.48 -3.75
CA PRO A 76 -2.52 -17.57 -3.49
C PRO A 76 -3.14 -17.52 -2.10
N TYR A 77 -2.72 -16.59 -1.24
CA TYR A 77 -3.23 -16.45 0.14
C TYR A 77 -4.29 -15.36 0.29
N ILE A 78 -4.57 -14.60 -0.77
CA ILE A 78 -5.55 -13.52 -0.75
C ILE A 78 -6.80 -13.98 -1.49
N ASN A 79 -7.98 -13.73 -0.90
CA ASN A 79 -9.27 -14.06 -1.48
C ASN A 79 -10.17 -12.82 -1.50
N THR A 80 -11.36 -12.95 -2.10
CA THR A 80 -12.26 -11.82 -2.27
C THR A 80 -12.78 -11.25 -0.94
N ASP A 81 -12.91 -12.07 0.11
CA ASP A 81 -13.49 -11.66 1.40
C ASP A 81 -12.53 -10.79 2.21
N ASP A 82 -11.21 -10.99 2.06
CA ASP A 82 -10.17 -10.26 2.79
C ASP A 82 -9.34 -9.30 1.92
N TYR A 83 -9.57 -9.26 0.61
CA TYR A 83 -8.72 -8.53 -0.33
C TYR A 83 -8.44 -7.07 0.06
N ALA A 84 -9.51 -6.29 0.26
CA ALA A 84 -9.39 -4.88 0.62
C ALA A 84 -8.70 -4.73 1.97
N LEU A 85 -9.06 -5.57 2.95
CA LEU A 85 -8.48 -5.55 4.29
C LEU A 85 -6.97 -5.80 4.26
N THR A 86 -6.54 -6.86 3.58
CA THR A 86 -5.12 -7.19 3.42
C THR A 86 -4.37 -6.06 2.74
N LEU A 87 -4.92 -5.46 1.68
CA LEU A 87 -4.29 -4.31 1.02
C LEU A 87 -4.13 -3.09 1.94
N TYR A 88 -5.09 -2.81 2.83
CA TYR A 88 -4.94 -1.72 3.82
C TYR A 88 -3.71 -1.94 4.68
N GLU A 89 -3.59 -3.14 5.25
CA GLU A 89 -2.50 -3.44 6.17
C GLU A 89 -1.15 -3.46 5.45
N LEU A 90 -1.10 -3.97 4.22
CA LEU A 90 0.10 -3.94 3.37
C LEU A 90 0.54 -2.50 3.08
N VAL A 91 -0.38 -1.57 2.79
CA VAL A 91 -0.05 -0.16 2.61
C VAL A 91 0.53 0.44 3.90
N GLU A 92 -0.05 0.14 5.06
CA GLU A 92 0.51 0.61 6.34
C GLU A 92 1.91 0.04 6.60
N ILE A 93 2.12 -1.25 6.33
CA ILE A 93 3.43 -1.91 6.47
C ILE A 93 4.47 -1.30 5.53
N PHE A 94 4.10 -1.04 4.27
CA PHE A 94 5.00 -0.43 3.28
C PHE A 94 5.55 0.89 3.80
N TYR A 95 4.67 1.81 4.21
CA TYR A 95 5.10 3.13 4.71
C TYR A 95 5.86 3.06 6.04
N TYR A 96 5.49 2.12 6.91
CA TYR A 96 6.26 1.82 8.10
C TYR A 96 7.70 1.44 7.74
N MET A 97 7.87 0.50 6.81
CA MET A 97 9.19 0.03 6.38
C MET A 97 10.00 1.09 5.63
N LYS A 98 9.36 1.96 4.84
CA LYS A 98 10.03 3.12 4.25
C LYS A 98 10.67 4.00 5.32
N SER A 99 9.99 4.22 6.45
CA SER A 99 10.55 4.97 7.58
C SER A 99 11.61 4.20 8.35
N GLU A 100 11.41 2.90 8.61
CA GLU A 100 12.40 2.07 9.30
C GLU A 100 13.72 1.94 8.54
N THR A 101 13.67 2.03 7.21
CA THR A 101 14.83 1.96 6.32
C THR A 101 15.35 3.33 5.90
N GLU A 102 14.80 4.43 6.43
CA GLU A 102 15.15 5.81 6.08
C GLU A 102 15.14 6.05 4.56
N ASP A 103 14.16 5.48 3.86
CA ASP A 103 14.01 5.56 2.39
C ASP A 103 15.18 4.99 1.56
N LYS A 104 16.14 4.29 2.20
CA LYS A 104 17.30 3.71 1.51
C LYS A 104 16.94 2.53 0.61
N ILE A 105 15.76 1.95 0.79
CA ILE A 105 15.20 0.90 -0.07
C ILE A 105 14.17 1.51 -1.02
N GLY A 106 14.32 1.22 -2.31
CA GLY A 106 13.40 1.67 -3.35
C GLY A 106 12.03 1.02 -3.24
N ASP A 107 10.99 1.68 -3.75
CA ASP A 107 9.61 1.21 -3.60
C ASP A 107 9.39 -0.19 -4.21
N ASP A 108 9.92 -0.42 -5.41
CA ASP A 108 9.78 -1.71 -6.11
C ASP A 108 10.52 -2.84 -5.38
N GLU A 109 11.70 -2.54 -4.84
CA GLU A 109 12.50 -3.50 -4.05
C GLU A 109 11.79 -3.85 -2.73
N LEU A 110 11.26 -2.85 -2.03
CA LEU A 110 10.53 -3.06 -0.79
C LEU A 110 9.24 -3.85 -1.02
N ILE A 111 8.47 -3.53 -2.06
CA ILE A 111 7.23 -4.25 -2.40
C ILE A 111 7.54 -5.71 -2.75
N SER A 112 8.58 -5.96 -3.55
CA SER A 112 9.00 -7.32 -3.91
C SER A 112 9.43 -8.12 -2.67
N LEU A 113 10.16 -7.50 -1.74
CA LEU A 113 10.55 -8.13 -0.48
C LEU A 113 9.33 -8.48 0.39
N MET A 114 8.36 -7.55 0.49
CA MET A 114 7.14 -7.76 1.24
C MET A 114 6.32 -8.92 0.66
N GLU A 115 6.18 -8.97 -0.67
CA GLU A 115 5.46 -10.04 -1.37
C GLU A 115 6.12 -11.40 -1.14
N GLU A 116 7.45 -11.49 -1.29
CA GLU A 116 8.22 -12.72 -1.06
C GLU A 116 8.00 -13.25 0.36
N PHE A 117 8.17 -12.41 1.37
CA PHE A 117 7.94 -12.81 2.76
C PHE A 117 6.47 -13.18 3.02
N PHE A 118 5.52 -12.44 2.45
CA PHE A 118 4.09 -12.73 2.60
C PHE A 118 3.74 -14.12 2.06
N ASN A 119 4.15 -14.43 0.82
CA ASN A 119 3.82 -15.67 0.13
C ASN A 119 4.59 -16.89 0.68
N HIS A 120 5.78 -16.67 1.25
CA HIS A 120 6.63 -17.76 1.71
C HIS A 120 6.67 -17.89 3.23
N SER A 121 7.51 -17.12 3.92
CA SER A 121 7.78 -17.33 5.35
C SER A 121 6.59 -16.97 6.25
N SER A 122 5.76 -16.01 5.82
CA SER A 122 4.55 -15.57 6.54
C SER A 122 3.29 -16.37 6.19
N ARG A 123 3.30 -17.13 5.07
CA ARG A 123 2.16 -17.98 4.64
C ARG A 123 0.82 -17.22 4.59
N GLY A 124 0.84 -16.00 4.04
CA GLY A 124 -0.34 -15.14 3.95
C GLY A 124 -0.67 -14.32 5.21
N SER A 125 0.10 -14.46 6.29
CA SER A 125 -0.13 -13.69 7.52
C SER A 125 0.54 -12.32 7.45
N VAL A 126 -0.29 -11.27 7.40
CA VAL A 126 0.16 -9.88 7.54
C VAL A 126 0.83 -9.62 8.90
N GLU A 127 0.34 -10.27 9.96
CA GLU A 127 0.93 -10.16 11.30
C GLU A 127 2.36 -10.70 11.34
N LEU A 128 2.59 -11.90 10.78
CA LEU A 128 3.94 -12.47 10.70
C LEU A 128 4.84 -11.65 9.78
N LEU A 129 4.31 -11.16 8.65
CA LEU A 129 5.04 -10.29 7.74
C LEU A 129 5.59 -9.07 8.47
N LYS A 130 4.72 -8.35 9.19
CA LYS A 130 5.08 -7.11 9.90
C LYS A 130 5.98 -7.38 11.10
N ASN A 131 5.53 -8.24 12.01
CA ASN A 131 6.10 -8.33 13.36
C ASN A 131 7.27 -9.31 13.46
N ARG A 132 7.47 -10.18 12.47
CA ARG A 132 8.57 -11.15 12.45
C ARG A 132 9.51 -10.91 11.27
N GLU A 133 9.04 -11.09 10.04
CA GLU A 133 9.91 -11.10 8.86
C GLU A 133 10.54 -9.72 8.61
N LEU A 134 9.70 -8.69 8.47
CA LEU A 134 10.15 -7.33 8.19
C LEU A 134 10.82 -6.67 9.41
N ALA A 135 10.39 -7.01 10.63
CA ALA A 135 11.04 -6.55 11.85
C ALA A 135 12.50 -7.05 11.95
N LEU A 136 12.74 -8.33 11.67
CA LEU A 136 14.09 -8.90 11.62
C LEU A 136 14.92 -8.27 10.49
N PHE A 137 14.32 -8.07 9.32
CA PHE A 137 14.96 -7.40 8.21
C PHE A 137 15.39 -5.97 8.56
N ALA A 138 14.51 -5.17 9.16
CA ALA A 138 14.78 -3.79 9.55
C ALA A 138 15.93 -3.69 10.56
N ASP A 139 15.98 -4.56 11.57
CA ASP A 139 17.06 -4.58 12.57
C ASP A 139 18.42 -4.90 11.89
N ASN A 140 18.45 -5.92 11.04
CA ASN A 140 19.67 -6.27 10.29
C ASN A 140 20.11 -5.15 9.35
N PHE A 141 19.17 -4.52 8.64
CA PHE A 141 19.43 -3.41 7.75
C PHE A 141 20.06 -2.22 8.48
N LYS A 142 19.52 -1.85 9.64
CA LYS A 142 20.06 -0.78 10.49
C LYS A 142 21.44 -1.10 11.03
N ARG A 143 21.72 -2.36 11.39
CA ARG A 143 23.05 -2.78 11.86
C ARG A 143 24.10 -2.73 10.75
N ALA A 144 23.73 -3.11 9.53
CA ALA A 144 24.62 -3.07 8.37
C ALA A 144 24.87 -1.65 7.83
N SER A 145 23.96 -0.72 8.11
CA SER A 145 24.03 0.68 7.66
C SER A 145 24.74 1.63 8.66
N ARG A 146 25.32 1.09 9.73
CA ARG A 146 26.13 1.82 10.72
C ARG A 146 27.61 1.73 10.37
#